data_AF-A0A6I4M0G4-F1
#
_entry.id   AF-A0A6I4M0G4-F1
#
_cell.length_a   1.000
_cell.length_b   1.000
_cell.length_c   1.000
_cell.angle_alpha   90.00
_cell.angle_beta   90.00
_cell.angle_gamma   90.00
#
_symmetry.space_group_name_H-M   'P 1'
#
loop_
_entity.id
_entity.type
_entity.pdbx_description
1 polymer ?
#
loop_
_entity_poly.entity_id
_entity_poly.type
_entity_poly.pdbx_seq_one_letter_code
_entity_poly.pdbx_strand_id
1 'polypeptide(L)' 'MKFIALHSRGGNYLVVASNVAWLRAAENGQTQIGIVGGQPLLVAGSMDEIAAQLMVDGPVAV' A
#
# COMPACT_ATOMS: atom_id res chain seq x y z
N MET A 1 -14.03 -6.50 -4.82
CA MET A 1 -13.08 -5.36 -4.74
C MET A 1 -12.53 -5.34 -3.33
N LYS A 2 -11.21 -5.46 -3.17
CA LYS A 2 -10.55 -5.56 -1.86
C LYS A 2 -9.96 -4.20 -1.48
N PHE A 3 -10.43 -3.63 -0.37
CA PHE A 3 -9.86 -2.41 0.21
C PHE A 3 -8.74 -2.77 1.19
N ILE A 4 -7.71 -1.95 1.25
CA ILE A 4 -6.54 -2.17 2.11
C ILE A 4 -6.20 -0.84 2.76
N ALA A 5 -6.14 -0.84 4.09
CA ALA A 5 -5.63 0.27 4.86
C ALA A 5 -4.10 0.20 4.87
N LEU A 6 -3.44 1.25 4.38
CA LEU A 6 -1.99 1.36 4.36
C LEU A 6 -1.57 2.55 5.23
N HIS A 7 -0.68 2.29 6.16
CA HIS A 7 -0.18 3.32 7.06
C HIS A 7 0.81 4.24 6.33
N SER A 8 0.72 5.54 6.62
CA SER A 8 1.71 6.53 6.18
C SER A 8 1.91 7.59 7.24
N ARG A 9 3.07 8.23 7.23
CA ARG A 9 3.44 9.28 8.18
C ARG A 9 2.55 10.53 8.05
N GLY A 10 2.02 10.79 6.86
CA GLY A 10 1.15 11.93 6.56
C GLY A 10 -0.36 11.66 6.72
N GLY A 11 -0.74 10.46 7.18
CA GLY A 11 -2.13 10.01 7.24
C GLY A 11 -2.34 8.70 6.49
N ASN A 12 -3.21 7.84 7.00
CA ASN A 12 -3.45 6.51 6.43
C ASN A 12 -4.22 6.60 5.10
N TYR A 13 -3.95 5.67 4.20
CA TYR A 13 -4.67 5.52 2.94
C TYR A 13 -5.58 4.30 2.99
N LEU A 14 -6.78 4.43 2.41
CA LEU A 14 -7.61 3.29 2.06
C LEU A 14 -7.57 3.14 0.54
N VAL A 15 -6.93 2.08 0.05
CA VAL A 15 -6.73 1.85 -1.38
C VAL A 15 -7.41 0.56 -1.81
N VAL A 16 -7.78 0.48 -3.09
CA VAL A 16 -8.24 -0.78 -3.68
C VAL A 16 -7.01 -1.54 -4.16
N ALA A 17 -6.85 -2.80 -3.74
CA ALA A 17 -5.68 -3.63 -4.06
C ALA A 17 -5.42 -3.71 -5.57
N SER A 18 -6.48 -3.86 -6.37
CA SER A 18 -6.42 -3.93 -7.83
C SER A 18 -6.01 -2.62 -8.52
N ASN A 19 -5.98 -1.49 -7.79
CA ASN A 19 -5.53 -0.21 -8.33
C ASN A 19 -4.02 0.04 -8.08
N VAL A 20 -3.34 -0.86 -7.36
CA VAL A 20 -1.89 -0.78 -7.16
C VAL A 20 -1.18 -1.39 -8.35
N ALA A 21 -0.35 -0.60 -9.03
CA ALA A 21 0.33 -0.97 -10.27
C ALA A 21 1.74 -1.54 -10.02
N TRP A 22 2.45 -1.01 -9.03
CA TRP A 22 3.84 -1.39 -8.73
C TRP A 22 4.24 -0.99 -7.31
N LEU A 23 5.31 -1.60 -6.81
CA LEU A 23 5.95 -1.29 -5.53
C LEU A 23 7.40 -0.88 -5.77
N ARG A 24 7.90 0.08 -4.98
CA ARG A 24 9.32 0.50 -5.01
C ARG A 24 9.80 0.82 -3.61
N ALA A 25 10.96 0.30 -3.23
CA ALA A 25 11.59 0.63 -1.96
C ALA A 25 11.86 2.14 -1.87
N ALA A 26 11.65 2.69 -0.67
CA ALA A 26 11.99 4.06 -0.32
C ALA A 26 12.84 4.07 0.94
N GLU A 27 13.30 5.26 1.31
CA GLU A 27 14.15 5.42 2.49
C GLU A 27 13.37 5.24 3.79
N ASN A 28 14.10 4.90 4.87
CA ASN A 28 13.59 4.84 6.24
C ASN A 28 12.49 3.78 6.45
N GLY A 29 12.63 2.61 5.81
CA GLY A 29 11.68 1.51 5.96
C GLY A 29 10.29 1.82 5.39
N GLN A 30 10.25 2.59 4.30
CA GLN A 30 9.02 2.94 3.59
C GLN A 30 9.02 2.33 2.20
N THR A 31 7.83 2.27 1.62
CA THR A 31 7.61 1.79 0.25
C THR A 31 6.78 2.83 -0.50
N GLN A 32 7.15 3.13 -1.73
CA GLN A 32 6.28 3.83 -2.65
C GLN A 32 5.38 2.83 -3.37
N ILE A 33 4.08 3.11 -3.40
CA ILE A 33 3.10 2.36 -4.19
C ILE A 33 2.63 3.19 -5.37
N GLY A 34 2.68 2.61 -6.56
CA GLY A 34 2.12 3.21 -7.75
C GLY A 34 0.62 2.98 -7.84
N ILE A 35 -0.16 4.03 -8.08
CA ILE A 35 -1.61 3.94 -8.29
C ILE A 35 -1.92 4.11 -9.77
N VAL A 36 -2.75 3.23 -10.34
CA VAL A 36 -3.22 3.36 -11.73
C VAL A 36 -3.95 4.70 -11.91
N GLY A 37 -3.44 5.54 -12.82
CA GLY A 37 -4.03 6.84 -13.11
C GLY A 37 -3.87 7.90 -12.02
N GLY A 38 -3.02 7.66 -11.01
CA GLY A 38 -2.81 8.56 -9.88
C GLY A 38 -1.33 8.82 -9.57
N GLN A 39 -1.09 9.68 -8.58
CA GLN A 39 0.26 9.89 -8.04
C GLN A 39 0.66 8.73 -7.12
N PRO A 40 1.96 8.38 -7.06
CA PRO A 40 2.43 7.40 -6.09
C PRO A 40 2.21 7.84 -4.65
N LEU A 41 1.94 6.88 -3.76
CA LEU A 41 1.79 7.11 -2.33
C LEU A 41 2.99 6.55 -1.59
N LEU A 42 3.48 7.29 -0.59
CA LEU A 42 4.53 6.81 0.31
C LEU A 42 3.88 6.18 1.55
N VAL A 43 4.14 4.89 1.78
CA VAL A 43 3.56 4.13 2.90
C VAL A 43 4.67 3.57 3.80
N ALA A 44 4.35 3.37 5.07
CA ALA A 44 5.25 2.77 6.04
C ALA A 44 5.29 1.25 5.86
N GLY A 45 6.49 0.67 5.89
CA GLY A 45 6.73 -0.75 5.69
C GLY A 45 7.65 -1.05 4.51
N SER A 46 8.27 -2.22 4.56
CA SER A 46 9.07 -2.80 3.48
C SER A 46 8.20 -3.29 2.33
N MET A 47 8.81 -3.47 1.15
CA MET A 47 8.07 -3.95 -0.03
C MET A 47 7.40 -5.30 0.21
N ASP A 48 8.04 -6.20 0.95
CA ASP A 48 7.52 -7.54 1.22
C ASP A 48 6.31 -7.49 2.15
N GLU A 49 6.35 -6.65 3.19
CA GLU A 49 5.21 -6.43 4.08
C GLU A 49 4.01 -5.82 3.33
N ILE A 50 4.26 -4.84 2.46
CA ILE A 50 3.20 -4.23 1.64
C ILE A 50 2.65 -5.25 0.65
N ALA A 51 3.51 -6.01 -0.04
CA ALA A 51 3.08 -7.05 -0.98
C ALA A 51 2.21 -8.11 -0.30
N ALA A 52 2.60 -8.55 0.91
CA ALA A 52 1.81 -9.48 1.69
C ALA A 52 0.41 -8.91 1.99
N GLN A 53 0.31 -7.67 2.45
CA GLN A 53 -0.99 -7.02 2.70
C GLN A 53 -1.86 -6.95 1.43
N LEU A 54 -1.26 -6.64 0.28
CA LEU A 54 -1.94 -6.65 -1.03
C LEU A 54 -2.52 -8.02 -1.39
N MET A 55 -1.85 -9.11 -1.00
CA MET A 55 -2.20 -10.49 -1.37
C MET A 55 -3.07 -11.23 -0.33
N VAL A 56 -3.14 -10.80 0.93
CA VAL A 56 -3.92 -11.49 1.98
C VAL A 56 -5.43 -11.39 1.73
N ASP A 57 -6.09 -12.46 1.29
CA ASP A 57 -7.56 -12.54 1.30
C ASP A 57 -8.06 -12.73 2.74
N GLY A 58 -8.24 -11.63 3.46
CA GLY A 58 -8.73 -11.61 4.84
C GLY A 58 -9.55 -10.35 5.13
N PRO A 59 -10.46 -10.38 6.12
CA PRO A 59 -11.32 -9.24 6.42
C PRO A 59 -10.47 -8.02 6.77
N VAL A 60 -10.81 -6.88 6.18
CA VAL A 60 -10.17 -5.60 6.48
C VAL A 60 -10.44 -5.30 7.96
N ALA A 61 -9.41 -5.41 8.80
CA ALA A 61 -9.52 -4.94 10.18
C ALA A 61 -9.64 -3.41 10.13
N VAL A 62 -10.81 -2.92 10.55
CA VAL A 62 -11.15 -1.49 10.65
C VAL A 62 -10.70 -0.97 12.00
#